data_AF-A0A5D3C563-F1
#
_entry.id   AF-A0A5D3C563-F1
#
_cell.length_a   1.000
_cell.length_b   1.000
_cell.length_c   1.000
_cell.angle_alpha   90.00
_cell.angle_beta   90.00
_cell.angle_gamma   90.00
#
_symmetry.space_group_name_H-M   'P 1'
#
loop_
_entity.id
_entity.type
_entity.pdbx_description
1 polymer ?
#
loop_
_entity_poly.entity_id
_entity_poly.type
_entity_poly.pdbx_seq_one_letter_code
_entity_poly.pdbx_strand_id
1 'polypeptide(L)'
;MAAATHFAPSISASSTKTLKQAAALQPLSPSSLGFLSSSSSGLYALKAVGICGANGVGSALGARMVSVPAIKPLTSLDFDTSVFKKEKVNLAGHDEYIVRGGRDLFPLLPEAFKGIKKIGVIGWGSQAPAQAQNLRDSLAEAKSDIVVKIGLRKGSRSFAEARAVGFSEENGTLGDIYETISESDLVMLLISDSAQADNYEKIFSHMKPNSILGLSHGFLLGHLQSLGLDFPKNISVIAVCPKGMGPSVRRLYVQGKEVNGAGINSSFAVHQDVDGRATDVALGWSIALGSPFTFATTLEQEYRSDIFGERGILLGAVHGIVESLFRRYTENGMAEELAYKNTVESITGIISRTISTKGMLAVYNSFSPDEKKEFERAYSASYYPCMDILYECYEDVASGSEIRSVVLAGRRFYEKEGLPAFPMGNIDQTRMWKVGERVRQSRPAGDLGPLYPFTAGVYVALMMAQIEILRKKGHSYSEIINESVIESVDSLNPFMHARGVSFMVDNCSTTARLGSRKWAPRFDYILTQQALVAIDNGSAINQDLISNFLSDPVHGAIEVCAQLRPTVDISVPADADFVRPELRQSSN
;
A
#
# COMPACT_ATOMS: atom_id res chain seq x y z
N MET A 1 47.33 -10.68 28.36
CA MET A 1 48.42 -10.68 27.37
C MET A 1 47.77 -10.94 26.01
N ALA A 2 47.45 -9.90 25.23
CA ALA A 2 48.27 -9.32 24.16
C ALA A 2 48.59 -10.36 23.05
N ALA A 3 48.34 -10.17 21.75
CA ALA A 3 47.97 -8.99 20.99
C ALA A 3 47.35 -9.37 19.63
N ALA A 4 46.56 -8.46 19.07
CA ALA A 4 46.02 -8.47 17.71
C ALA A 4 47.05 -7.98 16.68
N THR A 5 46.93 -8.42 15.43
CA THR A 5 47.69 -7.90 14.29
C THR A 5 46.75 -7.27 13.26
N HIS A 6 47.00 -6.00 12.95
CA HIS A 6 46.38 -5.23 11.87
C HIS A 6 47.25 -5.31 10.61
N PHE A 7 46.60 -5.37 9.44
CA PHE A 7 47.21 -5.20 8.12
C PHE A 7 46.80 -3.85 7.52
N ALA A 8 47.78 -3.11 7.01
CA ALA A 8 47.63 -1.96 6.11
C ALA A 8 48.59 -2.15 4.93
N PRO A 9 48.21 -1.80 3.68
CA PRO A 9 49.14 -1.87 2.56
C PRO A 9 49.80 -0.51 2.28
N SER A 10 51.10 -0.58 2.00
CA SER A 10 51.99 0.51 1.61
C SER A 10 51.93 0.80 0.10
N ILE A 11 52.17 2.06 -0.23
CA ILE A 11 52.30 2.62 -1.59
C ILE A 11 53.79 2.69 -1.96
N SER A 12 54.13 2.35 -3.21
CA SER A 12 55.41 2.57 -3.89
C SER A 12 55.11 3.20 -5.28
N ALA A 13 55.94 3.99 -5.96
CA ALA A 13 57.21 4.70 -5.70
C ALA A 13 57.39 5.77 -6.81
N SER A 14 58.16 6.84 -6.52
CA SER A 14 59.17 7.59 -7.34
C SER A 14 58.84 8.00 -8.80
N SER A 15 59.31 9.10 -9.41
CA SER A 15 60.23 10.20 -9.10
C SER A 15 60.08 11.30 -10.17
N THR A 16 60.56 12.48 -9.84
CA THR A 16 60.48 13.80 -10.50
C THR A 16 61.32 13.98 -11.79
N LYS A 17 60.80 14.76 -12.76
CA LYS A 17 61.59 15.64 -13.63
C LYS A 17 60.96 17.04 -13.79
N THR A 18 61.86 18.00 -13.79
CA THR A 18 61.88 19.46 -13.61
C THR A 18 60.98 20.35 -14.52
N LEU A 19 60.58 21.48 -13.93
CA LEU A 19 59.87 22.65 -14.49
C LEU A 19 60.61 23.42 -15.62
N LYS A 20 59.83 24.07 -16.51
CA LYS A 20 60.11 25.41 -17.07
C LYS A 20 58.82 26.19 -17.43
N GLN A 21 58.66 27.32 -16.73
CA GLN A 21 58.05 28.63 -17.03
C GLN A 21 56.79 28.84 -17.88
N ALA A 22 55.95 29.69 -17.30
CA ALA A 22 54.69 30.25 -17.78
C ALA A 22 54.84 31.40 -18.80
N ALA A 23 53.83 31.56 -19.64
CA ALA A 23 53.54 32.79 -20.38
C ALA A 23 52.09 33.22 -20.09
N ALA A 24 51.93 34.52 -19.85
CA ALA A 24 50.75 35.18 -19.33
C ALA A 24 49.60 35.31 -20.36
N LEU A 25 48.35 35.27 -19.87
CA LEU A 25 47.15 35.70 -20.60
C LEU A 25 46.47 36.83 -19.83
N GLN A 26 46.13 37.89 -20.57
CA GLN A 26 45.56 39.17 -20.12
C GLN A 26 44.08 39.08 -19.75
N PRO A 27 43.53 40.02 -18.94
CA PRO A 27 42.14 40.00 -18.50
C PRO A 27 41.22 40.73 -19.50
N LEU A 28 40.06 40.13 -19.80
CA LEU A 28 38.98 40.75 -20.57
C LEU A 28 37.99 41.49 -19.65
N SER A 29 37.69 42.73 -20.03
CA SER A 29 36.77 43.68 -19.40
C SER A 29 35.28 43.36 -19.64
N PRO A 30 34.35 43.85 -18.81
CA PRO A 30 32.92 43.50 -18.88
C PRO A 30 32.16 44.42 -19.85
N SER A 31 31.42 43.84 -20.79
CA SER A 31 30.48 44.56 -21.66
C SER A 31 29.04 44.21 -21.33
N SER A 32 28.28 45.25 -20.98
CA SER A 32 26.84 45.31 -20.73
C SER A 32 26.00 45.00 -21.98
N LEU A 33 25.02 44.11 -21.85
CA LEU A 33 23.83 43.98 -22.73
C LEU A 33 22.71 43.48 -21.79
N GLY A 34 21.56 44.11 -21.57
CA GLY A 34 20.71 44.84 -22.50
C GLY A 34 19.42 44.04 -22.64
N PHE A 35 18.43 44.26 -21.75
CA PHE A 35 17.12 43.61 -21.80
C PHE A 35 16.39 44.04 -23.08
N LEU A 36 16.15 43.10 -23.98
CA LEU A 36 15.30 43.29 -25.15
C LEU A 36 13.87 42.88 -24.81
N SER A 37 12.99 43.87 -24.69
CA SER A 37 11.54 43.70 -24.68
C SER A 37 11.06 43.48 -26.12
N SER A 38 10.52 42.30 -26.42
CA SER A 38 9.76 42.06 -27.65
C SER A 38 8.28 42.33 -27.39
N SER A 39 7.80 43.44 -27.94
CA SER A 39 6.37 43.71 -28.10
C SER A 39 5.86 42.95 -29.33
N SER A 40 4.93 42.02 -29.14
CA SER A 40 4.07 41.51 -30.21
C SER A 40 2.60 41.59 -29.78
N SER A 41 1.83 42.17 -30.70
CA SER A 41 0.44 42.57 -30.65
C SER A 41 -0.51 41.39 -30.80
N GLY A 42 -1.53 41.33 -29.93
CA GLY A 42 -2.60 40.33 -30.02
C GLY A 42 -3.57 40.37 -28.83
N LEU A 43 -4.17 41.52 -28.53
CA LEU A 43 -5.27 41.61 -27.57
C LEU A 43 -6.61 41.65 -28.32
N TYR A 44 -7.38 40.57 -28.19
CA TYR A 44 -8.79 40.54 -28.55
C TYR A 44 -9.59 41.38 -27.53
N ALA A 45 -10.24 42.43 -28.02
CA ALA A 45 -11.16 43.25 -27.26
C ALA A 45 -12.47 42.48 -27.02
N LEU A 46 -12.79 42.20 -25.75
CA LEU A 46 -14.15 41.84 -25.33
C LEU A 46 -14.90 43.14 -25.02
N LYS A 47 -15.91 43.44 -25.84
CA LYS A 47 -16.86 44.52 -25.67
C LYS A 47 -17.63 44.35 -24.35
N ALA A 48 -17.54 45.33 -23.47
CA ALA A 48 -18.48 45.49 -22.37
C ALA A 48 -19.76 46.17 -22.88
N VAL A 49 -20.91 45.51 -22.72
CA VAL A 49 -22.23 46.13 -22.87
C VAL A 49 -22.57 46.77 -21.53
N GLY A 50 -22.74 48.09 -21.53
CA GLY A 50 -23.20 48.85 -20.37
C GLY A 50 -24.71 48.74 -20.20
N ILE A 51 -25.14 48.54 -18.96
CA ILE A 51 -26.49 48.91 -18.51
C ILE A 51 -26.30 49.77 -17.26
N CYS A 52 -26.65 51.05 -17.39
CA CYS A 52 -26.85 51.96 -16.28
C CYS A 52 -28.22 51.69 -15.63
N GLY A 53 -28.28 51.67 -14.30
CA GLY A 53 -29.51 51.62 -13.52
C GLY A 53 -29.20 51.71 -12.03
N ALA A 54 -29.64 52.78 -11.39
CA ALA A 54 -29.15 53.30 -10.12
C ALA A 54 -29.79 52.70 -8.85
N ASN A 55 -29.11 52.98 -7.73
CA ASN A 55 -29.57 53.14 -6.34
C ASN A 55 -29.72 51.90 -5.41
N GLY A 56 -28.89 51.90 -4.37
CA GLY A 56 -29.40 51.78 -2.99
C GLY A 56 -28.95 50.58 -2.14
N VAL A 57 -27.97 50.82 -1.27
CA VAL A 57 -27.83 50.35 0.13
C VAL A 57 -27.94 48.84 0.44
N GLY A 58 -26.87 48.29 1.03
CA GLY A 58 -26.96 47.12 1.93
C GLY A 58 -25.94 46.02 1.64
N SER A 59 -24.74 46.12 2.23
CA SER A 59 -23.75 45.04 2.24
C SER A 59 -24.20 43.90 3.14
N ALA A 60 -24.79 42.85 2.56
CA ALA A 60 -24.79 41.51 3.12
C ALA A 60 -23.89 40.65 2.23
N LEU A 61 -22.72 40.26 2.74
CA LEU A 61 -21.86 39.24 2.13
C LEU A 61 -22.61 37.90 2.17
N GLY A 62 -23.42 37.66 1.16
CA GLY A 62 -23.99 36.34 0.91
C GLY A 62 -22.85 35.38 0.64
N ALA A 63 -22.71 34.37 1.51
CA ALA A 63 -21.83 33.24 1.29
C ALA A 63 -22.15 32.65 -0.09
N ARG A 64 -21.23 32.84 -1.03
CA ARG A 64 -21.27 32.18 -2.33
C ARG A 64 -21.16 30.69 -2.02
N MET A 65 -22.26 29.95 -2.17
CA MET A 65 -22.23 28.49 -2.14
C MET A 65 -21.15 28.02 -3.11
N VAL A 66 -20.05 27.52 -2.58
CA VAL A 66 -19.07 26.76 -3.36
C VAL A 66 -19.85 25.56 -3.87
N SER A 67 -19.98 25.44 -5.19
CA SER A 67 -20.63 24.29 -5.81
C SER A 67 -19.95 23.03 -5.29
N VAL A 68 -20.68 22.23 -4.51
CA VAL A 68 -20.23 20.91 -4.05
C VAL A 68 -19.88 20.12 -5.32
N PRO A 69 -18.67 19.56 -5.43
CA PRO A 69 -18.32 18.73 -6.57
C PRO A 69 -19.37 17.63 -6.74
N ALA A 70 -19.81 17.39 -7.98
CA ALA A 70 -20.73 16.30 -8.28
C ALA A 70 -20.15 14.99 -7.72
N ILE A 71 -20.92 14.31 -6.87
CA ILE A 71 -20.55 12.98 -6.33
C ILE A 71 -20.40 12.05 -7.54
N LYS A 72 -19.18 11.54 -7.78
CA LYS A 72 -19.00 10.49 -8.78
C LYS A 72 -19.80 9.27 -8.33
N PRO A 73 -20.67 8.70 -9.19
CA PRO A 73 -21.35 7.47 -8.84
C PRO A 73 -20.31 6.38 -8.55
N LEU A 74 -20.59 5.57 -7.53
CA LEU A 74 -19.76 4.42 -7.17
C LEU A 74 -19.65 3.48 -8.38
N THR A 75 -18.43 3.12 -8.77
CA THR A 75 -18.21 2.19 -9.88
C THR A 75 -18.53 0.76 -9.43
N SER A 76 -19.58 0.16 -9.97
CA SER A 76 -19.77 -1.29 -9.95
C SER A 76 -19.34 -1.86 -11.30
N LEU A 77 -18.38 -2.78 -11.27
CA LEU A 77 -17.88 -3.47 -12.45
C LEU A 77 -18.48 -4.87 -12.53
N ASP A 78 -18.87 -5.26 -13.74
CA ASP A 78 -19.25 -6.62 -14.06
C ASP A 78 -18.17 -7.28 -14.91
N PHE A 79 -18.11 -8.61 -14.89
CA PHE A 79 -17.16 -9.41 -15.63
C PHE A 79 -17.77 -10.76 -16.02
N ASP A 80 -17.28 -11.33 -17.10
CA ASP A 80 -17.70 -12.65 -17.56
C ASP A 80 -16.61 -13.67 -17.29
N THR A 81 -17.00 -14.80 -16.69
CA THR A 81 -16.14 -15.95 -16.45
C THR A 81 -16.84 -17.19 -16.96
N SER A 82 -16.10 -18.05 -17.66
CA SER A 82 -16.62 -19.33 -18.17
C SER A 82 -16.29 -20.50 -17.25
N VAL A 83 -15.37 -20.29 -16.29
CA VAL A 83 -14.80 -21.34 -15.43
C VAL A 83 -15.34 -21.25 -14.00
N PHE A 84 -15.47 -20.04 -13.46
CA PHE A 84 -15.78 -19.84 -12.05
C PHE A 84 -17.21 -19.36 -11.83
N LYS A 85 -17.74 -19.65 -10.64
CA LYS A 85 -19.06 -19.15 -10.24
C LYS A 85 -18.96 -17.68 -9.82
N LYS A 86 -19.55 -16.80 -10.62
CA LYS A 86 -19.78 -15.39 -10.26
C LYS A 86 -20.90 -15.29 -9.23
N GLU A 87 -20.64 -14.60 -8.13
CA GLU A 87 -21.62 -14.34 -7.06
C GLU A 87 -21.86 -12.83 -6.93
N LYS A 88 -23.11 -12.45 -6.68
CA LYS A 88 -23.49 -11.07 -6.43
C LYS A 88 -23.53 -10.83 -4.92
N VAL A 89 -22.96 -9.72 -4.48
CA VAL A 89 -23.07 -9.20 -3.11
C VAL A 89 -23.72 -7.82 -3.14
N ASN A 90 -24.50 -7.50 -2.10
CA ASN A 90 -25.08 -6.16 -1.96
C ASN A 90 -24.41 -5.45 -0.78
N LEU A 91 -23.71 -4.36 -1.08
CA LEU A 91 -22.97 -3.56 -0.11
C LEU A 91 -23.61 -2.18 -0.03
N ALA A 92 -24.33 -1.90 1.06
CA ALA A 92 -25.01 -0.63 1.27
C ALA A 92 -25.96 -0.22 0.10
N GLY A 93 -26.66 -1.19 -0.50
CA GLY A 93 -27.55 -0.94 -1.65
C GLY A 93 -26.86 -0.99 -3.01
N HIS A 94 -25.55 -1.26 -3.06
CA HIS A 94 -24.79 -1.41 -4.30
C HIS A 94 -24.50 -2.87 -4.60
N ASP A 95 -24.98 -3.36 -5.74
CA ASP A 95 -24.63 -4.69 -6.23
C ASP A 95 -23.19 -4.68 -6.75
N GLU A 96 -22.38 -5.63 -6.28
CA GLU A 96 -21.02 -5.91 -6.78
C GLU A 96 -20.89 -7.42 -7.07
N TYR A 97 -19.96 -7.78 -7.94
CA TYR A 97 -19.71 -9.18 -8.29
C TYR A 97 -18.36 -9.66 -7.77
N ILE A 98 -18.36 -10.87 -7.22
CA ILE A 98 -17.17 -11.53 -6.67
C ILE A 98 -17.07 -12.98 -7.17
N VAL A 99 -15.90 -13.57 -6.98
CA VAL A 99 -15.69 -15.02 -7.01
C VAL A 99 -15.16 -15.44 -5.64
N ARG A 100 -15.85 -16.38 -4.98
CA ARG A 100 -15.35 -16.99 -3.74
C ARG A 100 -14.20 -17.94 -4.05
N GLY A 101 -13.21 -17.95 -3.16
CA GLY A 101 -12.12 -18.91 -3.22
C GLY A 101 -12.41 -20.19 -2.43
N GLY A 102 -11.48 -21.12 -2.57
CA GLY A 102 -11.53 -22.40 -1.88
C GLY A 102 -10.59 -23.39 -2.55
N ARG A 103 -10.04 -24.33 -1.76
CA ARG A 103 -9.16 -25.38 -2.29
C ARG A 103 -9.93 -26.37 -3.17
N ASP A 104 -11.22 -26.54 -2.90
CA ASP A 104 -12.16 -27.28 -3.74
C ASP A 104 -12.27 -26.76 -5.18
N LEU A 105 -11.82 -25.52 -5.46
CA LEU A 105 -11.81 -24.93 -6.80
C LEU A 105 -10.52 -25.20 -7.57
N PHE A 106 -9.48 -25.76 -6.95
CA PHE A 106 -8.20 -26.04 -7.65
C PHE A 106 -8.33 -26.97 -8.87
N PRO A 107 -9.24 -27.96 -8.91
CA PRO A 107 -9.47 -28.75 -10.13
C PRO A 107 -9.90 -27.94 -11.35
N LEU A 108 -10.34 -26.68 -11.19
CA LEU A 108 -10.71 -25.78 -12.28
C LEU A 108 -9.53 -25.00 -12.86
N LEU A 109 -8.38 -24.97 -12.16
CA LEU A 109 -7.20 -24.21 -12.58
C LEU A 109 -6.67 -24.60 -13.98
N PRO A 110 -6.66 -25.88 -14.41
CA PRO A 110 -6.24 -26.23 -15.76
C PRO A 110 -7.10 -25.60 -16.86
N GLU A 111 -8.42 -25.46 -16.65
CA GLU A 111 -9.29 -24.78 -17.63
C GLU A 111 -9.09 -23.26 -17.56
N ALA A 112 -8.97 -22.69 -16.36
CA ALA A 112 -8.70 -21.25 -16.17
C ALA A 112 -7.38 -20.81 -16.84
N PHE A 113 -6.36 -21.67 -16.79
CA PHE A 113 -5.04 -21.43 -17.39
C PHE A 113 -4.87 -22.05 -18.77
N LYS A 114 -5.95 -22.29 -19.50
CA LYS A 114 -5.87 -22.83 -20.86
C LYS A 114 -4.98 -21.98 -21.76
N GLY A 115 -4.02 -22.65 -22.41
CA GLY A 115 -3.01 -22.00 -23.26
C GLY A 115 -1.81 -21.43 -22.50
N ILE A 116 -1.75 -21.56 -21.17
CA ILE A 116 -0.56 -21.27 -20.36
C ILE A 116 0.18 -22.57 -20.11
N LYS A 117 1.46 -22.62 -20.45
CA LYS A 117 2.37 -23.74 -20.11
C LYS A 117 3.41 -23.32 -19.09
N LYS A 118 3.79 -22.04 -19.10
CA LYS A 118 4.77 -21.47 -18.17
C LYS A 118 4.30 -20.14 -17.60
N ILE A 119 4.35 -20.05 -16.27
CA ILE A 119 4.13 -18.83 -15.50
C ILE A 119 5.50 -18.32 -15.04
N GLY A 120 5.89 -17.15 -15.53
CA GLY A 120 7.14 -16.48 -15.16
C GLY A 120 6.90 -15.53 -14.00
N VAL A 121 7.40 -15.85 -12.80
CA VAL A 121 7.34 -14.96 -11.65
C VAL A 121 8.62 -14.14 -11.58
N ILE A 122 8.52 -12.84 -11.85
CA ILE A 122 9.68 -11.96 -12.01
C ILE A 122 9.95 -11.18 -10.72
N GLY A 123 11.12 -11.41 -10.12
CA GLY A 123 11.51 -10.79 -8.85
C GLY A 123 11.42 -11.74 -7.65
N TRP A 124 11.94 -11.28 -6.50
CA TRP A 124 11.91 -12.01 -5.22
C TRP A 124 11.88 -11.03 -4.04
N GLY A 125 10.89 -10.13 -4.08
CA GLY A 125 10.62 -9.13 -3.05
C GLY A 125 9.71 -9.69 -1.94
N SER A 126 8.62 -8.98 -1.64
CA SER A 126 7.62 -9.43 -0.65
C SER A 126 6.56 -10.36 -1.27
N GLN A 127 5.96 -9.95 -2.39
CA GLN A 127 4.88 -10.70 -3.05
C GLN A 127 5.39 -11.97 -3.76
N ALA A 128 6.49 -11.89 -4.51
CA ALA A 128 6.96 -13.01 -5.35
C ALA A 128 7.23 -14.32 -4.61
N PRO A 129 7.91 -14.35 -3.44
CA PRO A 129 8.11 -15.60 -2.71
C PRO A 129 6.79 -16.26 -2.30
N ALA A 130 5.80 -15.46 -1.88
CA ALA A 130 4.50 -15.96 -1.46
C ALA A 130 3.70 -16.50 -2.65
N GLN A 131 3.56 -15.68 -3.69
CA GLN A 131 2.74 -16.04 -4.85
C GLN A 131 3.32 -17.21 -5.64
N ALA A 132 4.65 -17.27 -5.83
CA ALA A 132 5.28 -18.39 -6.52
C ALA A 132 5.05 -19.72 -5.78
N GLN A 133 5.22 -19.72 -4.46
CA GLN A 133 5.00 -20.94 -3.65
C GLN A 133 3.53 -21.34 -3.62
N ASN A 134 2.59 -20.39 -3.49
CA ASN A 134 1.16 -20.69 -3.50
C ASN A 134 0.73 -21.25 -4.85
N LEU A 135 1.10 -20.60 -5.97
CA LEU A 135 0.85 -21.10 -7.33
C LEU A 135 1.41 -22.50 -7.55
N ARG A 136 2.67 -22.73 -7.18
CA ARG A 136 3.28 -24.07 -7.29
C ARG A 136 2.49 -25.11 -6.49
N ASP A 137 2.15 -24.81 -5.24
CA ASP A 137 1.42 -25.72 -4.36
C ASP A 137 0.01 -26.02 -4.93
N SER A 138 -0.73 -25.00 -5.37
CA SER A 138 -2.08 -25.15 -5.96
C SER A 138 -2.07 -25.90 -7.29
N LEU A 139 -1.12 -25.62 -8.17
CA LEU A 139 -0.99 -26.32 -9.45
C LEU A 139 -0.63 -27.79 -9.26
N ALA A 140 0.24 -28.10 -8.28
CA ALA A 140 0.57 -29.48 -7.93
C ALA A 140 -0.66 -30.26 -7.43
N GLU A 141 -1.50 -29.64 -6.60
CA GLU A 141 -2.74 -30.23 -6.11
C GLU A 141 -3.81 -30.38 -7.21
N ALA A 142 -3.88 -29.41 -8.12
CA ALA A 142 -4.70 -29.49 -9.34
C ALA A 142 -4.16 -30.51 -10.37
N LYS A 143 -2.99 -31.12 -10.12
CA LYS A 143 -2.27 -32.02 -11.03
C LYS A 143 -2.03 -31.39 -12.41
N SER A 144 -1.77 -30.08 -12.43
CA SER A 144 -1.41 -29.34 -13.63
C SER A 144 0.07 -29.54 -13.98
N ASP A 145 0.37 -29.53 -15.28
CA ASP A 145 1.72 -29.60 -15.84
C ASP A 145 2.37 -28.21 -16.03
N ILE A 146 1.69 -27.14 -15.63
CA ILE A 146 2.17 -25.76 -15.75
C ILE A 146 3.42 -25.55 -14.89
N VAL A 147 4.47 -25.00 -15.50
CA VAL A 147 5.73 -24.69 -14.81
C VAL A 147 5.70 -23.27 -14.24
N VAL A 148 5.94 -23.13 -12.94
CA VAL A 148 6.22 -21.84 -12.29
C VAL A 148 7.74 -21.61 -12.30
N LYS A 149 8.23 -20.65 -13.09
CA LYS A 149 9.65 -20.32 -13.22
C LYS A 149 9.93 -18.92 -12.65
N ILE A 150 10.95 -18.81 -11.80
CA ILE A 150 11.37 -17.55 -11.19
C ILE A 150 12.43 -16.87 -12.06
N GLY A 151 12.20 -15.61 -12.41
CA GLY A 151 13.14 -14.79 -13.17
C GLY A 151 13.81 -13.75 -12.27
N LEU A 152 15.13 -13.84 -12.10
CA LEU A 152 15.92 -12.88 -11.31
C LEU A 152 17.01 -12.22 -12.16
N ARG A 153 17.32 -10.95 -11.85
CA ARG A 153 18.47 -10.28 -12.46
C ARG A 153 19.78 -10.99 -12.09
N LYS A 154 20.72 -11.06 -13.02
CA LYS A 154 22.06 -11.59 -12.78
C LYS A 154 22.70 -10.96 -11.53
N GLY A 155 23.27 -11.79 -10.66
CA GLY A 155 23.89 -11.35 -9.41
C GLY A 155 22.90 -10.99 -8.29
N SER A 156 21.60 -11.27 -8.45
CA SER A 156 20.63 -11.11 -7.36
C SER A 156 21.02 -11.95 -6.14
N ARG A 157 20.97 -11.37 -4.95
CA ARG A 157 21.22 -12.11 -3.70
C ARG A 157 20.11 -13.13 -3.42
N SER A 158 18.93 -12.92 -3.99
CA SER A 158 17.75 -13.77 -3.78
C SER A 158 17.77 -15.12 -4.51
N PHE A 159 18.79 -15.40 -5.34
CA PHE A 159 18.95 -16.74 -5.94
C PHE A 159 19.04 -17.82 -4.85
N ALA A 160 19.77 -17.57 -3.76
CA ALA A 160 19.88 -18.51 -2.65
C ALA A 160 18.52 -18.75 -1.96
N GLU A 161 17.73 -17.70 -1.74
CA GLU A 161 16.40 -17.79 -1.13
C GLU A 161 15.41 -18.56 -2.00
N ALA A 162 15.43 -18.35 -3.32
CA ALA A 162 14.58 -19.09 -4.25
C ALA A 162 14.93 -20.60 -4.24
N ARG A 163 16.23 -20.94 -4.23
CA ARG A 163 16.70 -22.32 -4.10
C ARG A 163 16.32 -22.96 -2.77
N ALA A 164 16.40 -22.22 -1.67
CA ALA A 164 16.05 -22.71 -0.34
C ALA A 164 14.59 -23.19 -0.24
N VAL A 165 13.70 -22.65 -1.08
CA VAL A 165 12.28 -23.07 -1.13
C VAL A 165 11.95 -23.92 -2.36
N GLY A 166 12.95 -24.45 -3.06
CA GLY A 166 12.80 -25.48 -4.11
C GLY A 166 12.76 -24.97 -5.55
N PHE A 167 12.95 -23.68 -5.80
CA PHE A 167 13.11 -23.17 -7.18
C PHE A 167 14.59 -23.21 -7.58
N SER A 168 14.97 -24.01 -8.57
CA SER A 168 16.36 -24.17 -8.97
C SER A 168 16.56 -24.17 -10.49
N GLU A 169 17.79 -23.90 -10.91
CA GLU A 169 18.17 -23.99 -12.32
C GLU A 169 18.05 -25.44 -12.83
N GLU A 170 18.37 -26.43 -12.00
CA GLU A 170 18.38 -27.86 -12.33
C GLU A 170 16.99 -28.40 -12.71
N ASN A 171 15.95 -27.98 -11.99
CA ASN A 171 14.57 -28.37 -12.30
C ASN A 171 13.88 -27.38 -13.25
N GLY A 172 14.60 -26.42 -13.82
CA GLY A 172 14.10 -25.46 -14.80
C GLY A 172 13.14 -24.41 -14.23
N THR A 173 13.11 -24.22 -12.91
CA THR A 173 12.18 -23.30 -12.23
C THR A 173 12.84 -22.02 -11.69
N LEU A 174 14.12 -21.79 -11.97
CA LEU A 174 14.83 -20.55 -11.66
C LEU A 174 15.78 -20.18 -12.81
N GLY A 175 15.84 -18.91 -13.19
CA GLY A 175 16.70 -18.44 -14.27
C GLY A 175 16.84 -16.93 -14.36
N ASP A 176 17.42 -16.47 -15.47
CA ASP A 176 17.50 -15.04 -15.78
C ASP A 176 16.10 -14.44 -16.01
N ILE A 177 15.95 -13.18 -15.63
CA ILE A 177 14.72 -12.41 -15.80
C ILE A 177 14.23 -12.37 -17.24
N TYR A 178 15.07 -12.03 -18.22
CA TYR A 178 14.62 -11.79 -19.59
C TYR A 178 14.40 -13.09 -20.35
N GLU A 179 15.18 -14.14 -20.03
CA GLU A 179 14.92 -15.50 -20.50
C GLU A 179 13.56 -16.00 -19.99
N THR A 180 13.31 -15.85 -18.68
CA THR A 180 12.03 -16.25 -18.09
C THR A 180 10.85 -15.52 -18.72
N ILE A 181 10.97 -14.21 -18.96
CA ILE A 181 9.93 -13.43 -19.66
C ILE A 181 9.68 -13.99 -21.08
N SER A 182 10.75 -14.25 -21.84
CA SER A 182 10.66 -14.72 -23.23
C SER A 182 10.06 -16.12 -23.37
N GLU A 183 10.16 -16.94 -22.32
CA GLU A 183 9.66 -18.32 -22.31
C GLU A 183 8.25 -18.47 -21.73
N SER A 184 7.71 -17.44 -21.08
CA SER A 184 6.44 -17.51 -20.35
C SER A 184 5.24 -17.08 -21.17
N ASP A 185 4.10 -17.68 -20.86
CA ASP A 185 2.80 -17.34 -21.47
C ASP A 185 2.00 -16.40 -20.56
N LEU A 186 2.22 -16.51 -19.24
CA LEU A 186 1.83 -15.52 -18.23
C LEU A 186 3.10 -15.03 -17.53
N VAL A 187 3.35 -13.72 -17.56
CA VAL A 187 4.47 -13.07 -16.87
C VAL A 187 3.92 -12.26 -15.71
N MET A 188 4.23 -12.66 -14.48
CA MET A 188 3.88 -11.95 -13.26
C MET A 188 5.01 -11.01 -12.86
N LEU A 189 4.81 -9.70 -13.03
CA LEU A 189 5.84 -8.69 -12.78
C LEU A 189 5.83 -8.22 -11.32
N LEU A 190 6.61 -8.90 -10.47
CA LEU A 190 6.62 -8.72 -9.01
C LEU A 190 7.96 -8.13 -8.49
N ILE A 191 8.56 -7.24 -9.30
CA ILE A 191 9.71 -6.40 -8.91
C ILE A 191 9.22 -5.09 -8.28
N SER A 192 10.13 -4.29 -7.71
CA SER A 192 9.75 -2.99 -7.16
C SER A 192 9.14 -2.08 -8.23
N ASP A 193 8.15 -1.29 -7.86
CA ASP A 193 7.39 -0.47 -8.81
C ASP A 193 8.27 0.56 -9.54
N SER A 194 9.22 1.17 -8.83
CA SER A 194 10.28 1.99 -9.45
C SER A 194 11.12 1.25 -10.49
N ALA A 195 11.41 -0.05 -10.27
CA ALA A 195 12.13 -0.85 -11.25
C ALA A 195 11.24 -1.21 -12.46
N GLN A 196 9.92 -1.38 -12.27
CA GLN A 196 8.99 -1.51 -13.39
C GLN A 196 9.01 -0.25 -14.25
N ALA A 197 8.91 0.93 -13.63
CA ALA A 197 8.97 2.23 -14.30
C ALA A 197 10.29 2.46 -15.06
N ASP A 198 11.41 1.97 -14.55
CA ASP A 198 12.71 2.14 -15.21
C ASP A 198 13.02 1.06 -16.28
N ASN A 199 12.25 -0.03 -16.36
CA ASN A 199 12.57 -1.18 -17.22
C ASN A 199 11.42 -1.68 -18.11
N TYR A 200 10.25 -1.02 -18.10
CA TYR A 200 9.06 -1.51 -18.81
C TYR A 200 9.32 -1.75 -20.31
N GLU A 201 10.07 -0.88 -20.98
CA GLU A 201 10.38 -1.04 -22.42
C GLU A 201 11.12 -2.35 -22.70
N LYS A 202 12.11 -2.66 -21.86
CA LYS A 202 12.89 -3.89 -22.00
C LYS A 202 12.08 -5.12 -21.60
N ILE A 203 11.18 -5.01 -20.63
CA ILE A 203 10.25 -6.10 -20.29
C ILE A 203 9.34 -6.37 -21.49
N PHE A 204 8.68 -5.33 -22.01
CA PHE A 204 7.77 -5.42 -23.16
C PHE A 204 8.46 -6.00 -24.39
N SER A 205 9.72 -5.65 -24.66
CA SER A 205 10.46 -6.17 -25.82
C SER A 205 10.77 -7.67 -25.76
N HIS A 206 10.72 -8.29 -24.57
CA HIS A 206 10.96 -9.72 -24.39
C HIS A 206 9.66 -10.53 -24.27
N MET A 207 8.50 -9.88 -24.12
CA MET A 207 7.23 -10.57 -24.03
C MET A 207 6.89 -11.27 -25.35
N LYS A 208 6.36 -12.49 -25.27
CA LYS A 208 5.83 -13.16 -26.46
C LYS A 208 4.60 -12.41 -26.98
N PRO A 209 4.39 -12.31 -28.31
CA PRO A 209 3.12 -11.88 -28.85
C PRO A 209 1.96 -12.74 -28.32
N ASN A 210 0.83 -12.12 -28.00
CA ASN A 210 -0.39 -12.72 -27.44
C ASN A 210 -0.20 -13.43 -26.08
N SER A 211 0.89 -13.15 -25.37
CA SER A 211 1.05 -13.55 -23.96
C SER A 211 0.36 -12.56 -23.01
N ILE A 212 0.36 -12.90 -21.73
CA ILE A 212 -0.33 -12.13 -20.69
C ILE A 212 0.70 -11.53 -19.73
N LEU A 213 0.63 -10.22 -19.53
CA LEU A 213 1.31 -9.53 -18.43
C LEU A 213 0.36 -9.46 -17.23
N GLY A 214 0.77 -10.06 -16.11
CA GLY A 214 0.11 -9.98 -14.82
C GLY A 214 0.84 -9.01 -13.89
N LEU A 215 0.10 -8.07 -13.31
CA LEU A 215 0.58 -7.17 -12.27
C LEU A 215 -0.09 -7.48 -10.92
N SER A 216 0.57 -7.20 -9.81
CA SER A 216 -0.09 -7.19 -8.48
C SER A 216 -0.26 -5.80 -7.91
N HIS A 217 -0.11 -4.79 -8.77
CA HIS A 217 -0.34 -3.38 -8.47
C HIS A 217 -0.42 -2.58 -9.79
N GLY A 218 -1.31 -1.60 -9.87
CA GLY A 218 -1.54 -0.75 -11.04
C GLY A 218 -0.51 0.37 -11.23
N PHE A 219 0.53 0.46 -10.39
CA PHE A 219 1.55 1.53 -10.45
C PHE A 219 2.11 1.76 -11.86
N LEU A 220 2.41 0.68 -12.59
CA LEU A 220 2.98 0.80 -13.93
C LEU A 220 2.02 1.51 -14.89
N LEU A 221 0.70 1.30 -14.78
CA LEU A 221 -0.27 2.07 -15.55
C LEU A 221 -0.18 3.56 -15.21
N GLY A 222 -0.22 3.91 -13.93
CA GLY A 222 -0.12 5.32 -13.52
C GLY A 222 1.20 5.97 -13.96
N HIS A 223 2.31 5.22 -13.97
CA HIS A 223 3.57 5.69 -14.52
C HIS A 223 3.49 5.95 -16.03
N LEU A 224 2.97 5.01 -16.81
CA LEU A 224 2.81 5.13 -18.27
C LEU A 224 1.87 6.31 -18.62
N GLN A 225 0.75 6.44 -17.91
CA GLN A 225 -0.17 7.57 -18.05
C GLN A 225 0.55 8.92 -17.81
N SER A 226 1.43 9.00 -16.82
CA SER A 226 2.24 10.22 -16.56
C SER A 226 3.21 10.60 -17.68
N LEU A 227 3.50 9.65 -18.58
CA LEU A 227 4.33 9.84 -19.77
C LEU A 227 3.50 9.99 -21.06
N GLY A 228 2.16 9.90 -20.97
CA GLY A 228 1.28 9.85 -22.14
C GLY A 228 1.38 8.54 -22.93
N LEU A 229 1.78 7.46 -22.26
CA LEU A 229 1.97 6.12 -22.84
C LEU A 229 0.92 5.13 -22.31
N ASP A 230 0.84 3.96 -22.95
CA ASP A 230 0.00 2.82 -22.55
C ASP A 230 0.75 1.51 -22.86
N PHE A 231 0.20 0.38 -22.42
CA PHE A 231 0.77 -0.95 -22.65
C PHE A 231 0.78 -1.34 -24.14
N PRO A 232 1.68 -2.24 -24.57
CA PRO A 232 1.70 -2.77 -25.94
C PRO A 232 0.37 -3.43 -26.32
N LYS A 233 -0.10 -3.21 -27.56
CA LYS A 233 -1.41 -3.71 -28.04
C LYS A 233 -1.46 -5.20 -28.36
N ASN A 234 -0.32 -5.89 -28.36
CA ASN A 234 -0.18 -7.29 -28.75
C ASN A 234 -0.04 -8.27 -27.56
N ILE A 235 -0.37 -7.85 -26.33
CA ILE A 235 -0.35 -8.69 -25.12
C ILE A 235 -1.62 -8.45 -24.29
N SER A 236 -2.13 -9.43 -23.55
CA SER A 236 -3.15 -9.11 -22.53
C SER A 236 -2.48 -8.49 -21.31
N VAL A 237 -3.20 -7.63 -20.59
CA VAL A 237 -2.73 -6.99 -19.35
C VAL A 237 -3.81 -7.18 -18.28
N ILE A 238 -3.45 -7.93 -17.25
CA ILE A 238 -4.32 -8.23 -16.11
C ILE A 238 -3.63 -7.84 -14.80
N ALA A 239 -4.41 -7.74 -13.73
CA ALA A 239 -3.86 -7.71 -12.39
C ALA A 239 -4.63 -8.59 -11.42
N VAL A 240 -3.89 -9.10 -10.44
CA VAL A 240 -4.41 -9.72 -9.22
C VAL A 240 -3.62 -9.14 -8.07
N CYS A 241 -4.29 -8.35 -7.23
CA CYS A 241 -3.68 -7.55 -6.19
C CYS A 241 -4.16 -8.03 -4.81
N PRO A 242 -3.39 -8.88 -4.12
CA PRO A 242 -3.69 -9.26 -2.75
C PRO A 242 -3.72 -8.04 -1.84
N LYS A 243 -4.84 -7.88 -1.10
CA LYS A 243 -5.07 -6.81 -0.13
C LYS A 243 -4.45 -7.15 1.22
N GLY A 244 -3.12 -7.29 1.16
CA GLY A 244 -2.26 -7.67 2.28
C GLY A 244 -0.81 -7.93 1.86
N MET A 245 0.10 -7.85 2.83
CA MET A 245 1.53 -8.02 2.57
C MET A 245 1.88 -9.46 2.14
N GLY A 246 2.92 -9.62 1.33
CA GLY A 246 3.36 -10.93 0.84
C GLY A 246 3.51 -12.04 1.92
N PRO A 247 4.17 -11.78 3.06
CA PRO A 247 4.23 -12.73 4.18
C PRO A 247 2.86 -13.24 4.64
N SER A 248 1.85 -12.37 4.69
CA SER A 248 0.48 -12.76 5.07
C SER A 248 -0.19 -13.65 4.01
N VAL A 249 0.04 -13.38 2.72
CA VAL A 249 -0.44 -14.20 1.59
C VAL A 249 0.07 -15.64 1.72
N ARG A 250 1.35 -15.84 2.06
CA ARG A 250 1.89 -17.19 2.27
C ARG A 250 1.38 -17.81 3.56
N ARG A 251 1.39 -17.07 4.67
CA ARG A 251 1.06 -17.59 5.99
C ARG A 251 -0.37 -18.12 6.07
N LEU A 252 -1.34 -17.32 5.63
CA LEU A 252 -2.75 -17.72 5.63
C LEU A 252 -3.00 -18.85 4.64
N TYR A 253 -2.37 -18.86 3.47
CA TYR A 253 -2.44 -19.99 2.53
C TYR A 253 -1.99 -21.31 3.18
N VAL A 254 -0.89 -21.28 3.93
CA VAL A 254 -0.39 -22.45 4.66
C VAL A 254 -1.36 -22.87 5.77
N GLN A 255 -1.87 -21.93 6.58
CA GLN A 255 -2.89 -22.22 7.59
C GLN A 255 -4.17 -22.79 6.96
N GLY A 256 -4.49 -22.37 5.74
CA GLY A 256 -5.63 -22.80 4.96
C GLY A 256 -5.58 -24.23 4.45
N LYS A 257 -4.43 -24.92 4.51
CA LYS A 257 -4.30 -26.32 4.07
C LYS A 257 -5.11 -27.29 4.93
N GLU A 258 -5.34 -26.95 6.20
CA GLU A 258 -6.09 -27.77 7.16
C GLU A 258 -7.61 -27.55 7.09
N VAL A 259 -8.07 -26.60 6.27
CA VAL A 259 -9.49 -26.27 6.03
C VAL A 259 -9.73 -26.14 4.52
N ASN A 260 -10.90 -25.66 4.09
CA ASN A 260 -11.17 -25.43 2.66
C ASN A 260 -10.47 -24.17 2.10
N GLY A 261 -9.23 -23.90 2.53
CA GLY A 261 -8.49 -22.70 2.19
C GLY A 261 -8.67 -21.54 3.18
N ALA A 262 -7.63 -20.73 3.24
CA ALA A 262 -7.56 -19.43 3.89
C ALA A 262 -6.49 -18.63 3.11
N GLY A 263 -6.56 -17.31 3.16
CA GLY A 263 -5.66 -16.46 2.40
C GLY A 263 -5.99 -14.99 2.58
N ILE A 264 -5.46 -14.18 1.68
CA ILE A 264 -5.70 -12.74 1.63
C ILE A 264 -6.64 -12.45 0.47
N ASN A 265 -7.67 -11.63 0.70
CA ASN A 265 -8.60 -11.22 -0.36
C ASN A 265 -7.83 -10.51 -1.47
N SER A 266 -8.28 -10.64 -2.71
CA SER A 266 -7.63 -9.96 -3.83
C SER A 266 -8.64 -9.16 -4.64
N SER A 267 -8.22 -8.01 -5.14
CA SER A 267 -8.89 -7.41 -6.28
C SER A 267 -8.30 -7.97 -7.57
N PHE A 268 -9.06 -7.96 -8.66
CA PHE A 268 -8.53 -8.26 -9.99
C PHE A 268 -8.98 -7.22 -11.01
N ALA A 269 -8.18 -7.04 -12.05
CA ALA A 269 -8.48 -6.14 -13.16
C ALA A 269 -8.09 -6.78 -14.50
N VAL A 270 -8.85 -6.46 -15.55
CA VAL A 270 -8.51 -6.76 -16.94
C VAL A 270 -8.40 -5.43 -17.67
N HIS A 271 -7.18 -4.97 -17.93
CA HIS A 271 -6.91 -3.71 -18.63
C HIS A 271 -6.95 -3.89 -20.15
N GLN A 272 -6.40 -5.00 -20.64
CA GLN A 272 -6.39 -5.36 -22.04
C GLN A 272 -6.57 -6.86 -22.19
N ASP A 273 -7.48 -7.28 -23.08
CA ASP A 273 -7.70 -8.69 -23.42
C ASP A 273 -7.58 -8.87 -24.94
N VAL A 274 -6.58 -9.63 -25.38
CA VAL A 274 -6.28 -9.82 -26.82
C VAL A 274 -6.92 -11.07 -27.41
N ASP A 275 -7.40 -12.00 -26.59
CA ASP A 275 -7.87 -13.31 -27.07
C ASP A 275 -9.03 -13.93 -26.26
N GLY A 276 -9.58 -13.20 -25.28
CA GLY A 276 -10.75 -13.59 -24.50
C GLY A 276 -10.44 -14.44 -23.26
N ARG A 277 -9.16 -14.72 -22.97
CA ARG A 277 -8.75 -15.57 -21.82
C ARG A 277 -8.44 -14.76 -20.56
N ALA A 278 -8.34 -13.44 -20.65
CA ALA A 278 -7.75 -12.61 -19.60
C ALA A 278 -8.49 -12.73 -18.26
N THR A 279 -9.83 -12.71 -18.27
CA THR A 279 -10.63 -12.80 -17.03
C THR A 279 -10.43 -14.12 -16.31
N ASP A 280 -10.57 -15.26 -17.02
CA ASP A 280 -10.43 -16.58 -16.39
C ASP A 280 -9.00 -16.84 -15.92
N VAL A 281 -7.97 -16.33 -16.62
CA VAL A 281 -6.57 -16.39 -16.14
C VAL A 281 -6.37 -15.55 -14.88
N ALA A 282 -6.94 -14.34 -14.81
CA ALA A 282 -6.84 -13.50 -13.61
C ALA A 282 -7.55 -14.14 -12.40
N LEU A 283 -8.75 -14.68 -12.61
CA LEU A 283 -9.49 -15.39 -11.57
C LEU A 283 -8.75 -16.66 -11.14
N GLY A 284 -8.26 -17.47 -12.09
CA GLY A 284 -7.47 -18.67 -11.80
C GLY A 284 -6.20 -18.35 -11.00
N TRP A 285 -5.51 -17.25 -11.34
CA TRP A 285 -4.38 -16.76 -10.56
C TRP A 285 -4.80 -16.40 -9.13
N SER A 286 -5.85 -15.60 -8.94
CA SER A 286 -6.34 -15.23 -7.60
C SER A 286 -6.74 -16.44 -6.76
N ILE A 287 -7.44 -17.41 -7.36
CA ILE A 287 -7.83 -18.66 -6.68
C ILE A 287 -6.59 -19.47 -6.27
N ALA A 288 -5.60 -19.59 -7.15
CA ALA A 288 -4.35 -20.29 -6.86
C ALA A 288 -3.47 -19.56 -5.81
N LEU A 289 -3.72 -18.29 -5.53
CA LEU A 289 -3.10 -17.59 -4.38
C LEU A 289 -3.80 -17.91 -3.05
N GLY A 290 -5.02 -18.45 -3.10
CA GLY A 290 -5.85 -18.76 -1.93
C GLY A 290 -6.79 -17.63 -1.50
N SER A 291 -7.11 -16.67 -2.39
CA SER A 291 -7.97 -15.53 -2.06
C SER A 291 -9.36 -15.98 -1.57
N PRO A 292 -9.79 -15.66 -0.32
CA PRO A 292 -11.10 -16.05 0.20
C PRO A 292 -12.26 -15.53 -0.64
N PHE A 293 -12.13 -14.30 -1.15
CA PHE A 293 -12.91 -13.82 -2.27
C PHE A 293 -12.07 -12.89 -3.16
N THR A 294 -12.50 -12.80 -4.41
CA THR A 294 -11.89 -11.96 -5.45
C THR A 294 -12.93 -10.99 -5.98
N PHE A 295 -12.65 -9.69 -5.97
CA PHE A 295 -13.57 -8.64 -6.44
C PHE A 295 -12.99 -7.85 -7.63
N ALA A 296 -13.84 -7.38 -8.53
CA ALA A 296 -13.40 -6.66 -9.72
C ALA A 296 -13.04 -5.20 -9.40
N THR A 297 -11.97 -4.71 -10.04
CA THR A 297 -11.55 -3.31 -10.09
C THR A 297 -10.93 -2.99 -11.45
N THR A 298 -10.40 -1.79 -11.63
CA THR A 298 -9.51 -1.44 -12.75
C THR A 298 -8.11 -1.18 -12.23
N LEU A 299 -7.08 -1.27 -13.08
CA LEU A 299 -5.72 -0.87 -12.69
C LEU A 299 -5.68 0.57 -12.17
N GLU A 300 -6.51 1.47 -12.74
CA GLU A 300 -6.55 2.89 -12.35
C GLU A 300 -7.14 3.09 -10.96
N GLN A 301 -8.26 2.44 -10.66
CA GLN A 301 -8.86 2.49 -9.33
C GLN A 301 -7.96 1.82 -8.30
N GLU A 302 -7.37 0.67 -8.65
CA GLU A 302 -6.49 -0.08 -7.76
C GLU A 302 -5.24 0.72 -7.37
N TYR A 303 -4.50 1.31 -8.31
CA TYR A 303 -3.30 2.06 -7.91
C TYR A 303 -3.67 3.31 -7.09
N ARG A 304 -4.84 3.90 -7.34
CA ARG A 304 -5.29 5.07 -6.60
C ARG A 304 -5.65 4.73 -5.18
N SER A 305 -6.39 3.64 -4.95
CA SER A 305 -6.77 3.23 -3.60
C SER A 305 -5.61 2.63 -2.82
N ASP A 306 -4.77 1.81 -3.46
CA ASP A 306 -3.70 1.05 -2.81
C ASP A 306 -2.54 1.98 -2.37
N ILE A 307 -1.98 2.79 -3.29
CA ILE A 307 -0.90 3.76 -2.97
C ILE A 307 -1.35 4.76 -1.90
N PHE A 308 -2.62 5.16 -1.96
CA PHE A 308 -3.25 6.02 -0.94
C PHE A 308 -3.43 5.30 0.39
N GLY A 309 -3.97 4.07 0.38
CA GLY A 309 -4.25 3.27 1.57
C GLY A 309 -3.00 3.00 2.40
N GLU A 310 -1.90 2.60 1.75
CA GLU A 310 -0.59 2.36 2.38
C GLU A 310 0.02 3.65 3.01
N ARG A 311 -0.43 4.84 2.59
CA ARG A 311 -0.07 6.13 3.21
C ARG A 311 -1.05 6.55 4.29
N GLY A 312 -2.30 6.15 4.14
CA GLY A 312 -3.38 6.29 5.08
C GLY A 312 -3.34 5.25 6.20
N ILE A 313 -4.52 4.73 6.56
CA ILE A 313 -4.76 3.89 7.74
C ILE A 313 -3.91 2.61 7.77
N LEU A 314 -3.50 2.09 6.61
CA LEU A 314 -2.82 0.79 6.53
C LEU A 314 -1.44 0.84 7.16
N LEU A 315 -0.66 1.92 6.94
CA LEU A 315 0.70 2.05 7.48
C LEU A 315 1.03 3.47 7.95
N GLY A 316 1.01 4.46 7.05
CA GLY A 316 1.50 5.81 7.33
C GLY A 316 0.71 6.51 8.44
N ALA A 317 -0.61 6.63 8.28
CA ALA A 317 -1.45 7.36 9.21
C ALA A 317 -1.55 6.69 10.58
N VAL A 318 -1.61 5.34 10.65
CA VAL A 318 -1.59 4.64 11.93
C VAL A 318 -0.24 4.81 12.64
N HIS A 319 0.89 4.84 11.92
CA HIS A 319 2.20 5.18 12.50
C HIS A 319 2.20 6.61 13.06
N GLY A 320 1.70 7.59 12.31
CA GLY A 320 1.59 8.97 12.79
C GLY A 320 0.70 9.12 14.02
N ILE A 321 -0.44 8.44 14.05
CA ILE A 321 -1.36 8.43 15.21
C ILE A 321 -0.67 7.91 16.46
N VAL A 322 -0.01 6.74 16.38
CA VAL A 322 0.56 6.14 17.59
C VAL A 322 1.72 6.95 18.15
N GLU A 323 2.52 7.60 17.29
CA GLU A 323 3.58 8.52 17.70
C GLU A 323 2.99 9.77 18.40
N SER A 324 1.98 10.39 17.81
CA SER A 324 1.31 11.57 18.38
C SER A 324 0.65 11.27 19.73
N LEU A 325 -0.12 10.19 19.81
CA LEU A 325 -0.83 9.80 21.02
C LEU A 325 0.10 9.32 22.12
N PHE A 326 1.16 8.57 21.79
CA PHE A 326 2.17 8.17 22.77
C PHE A 326 2.82 9.41 23.40
N ARG A 327 3.19 10.40 22.57
CA ARG A 327 3.76 11.66 23.03
C ARG A 327 2.77 12.40 23.93
N ARG A 328 1.51 12.57 23.48
CA ARG A 328 0.45 13.21 24.27
C ARG A 328 0.28 12.56 25.64
N TYR A 329 0.18 11.23 25.68
CA TYR A 329 -0.07 10.52 26.93
C TYR A 329 1.09 10.67 27.90
N THR A 330 2.33 10.56 27.41
CA THR A 330 3.52 10.74 28.26
C THR A 330 3.70 12.18 28.74
N GLU A 331 3.41 13.17 27.91
CA GLU A 331 3.42 14.59 28.31
C GLU A 331 2.36 14.91 29.37
N ASN A 332 1.23 14.20 29.37
CA ASN A 332 0.19 14.28 30.39
C ASN A 332 0.45 13.36 31.62
N GLY A 333 1.69 12.88 31.78
CA GLY A 333 2.12 12.14 32.97
C GLY A 333 1.83 10.63 32.96
N MET A 334 1.34 10.07 31.85
CA MET A 334 1.18 8.61 31.71
C MET A 334 2.56 7.94 31.60
N ALA A 335 2.77 6.85 32.35
CA ALA A 335 3.98 6.05 32.24
C ALA A 335 4.17 5.52 30.80
N GLU A 336 5.39 5.49 30.31
CA GLU A 336 5.69 5.15 28.91
C GLU A 336 5.12 3.78 28.48
N GLU A 337 5.25 2.77 29.34
CA GLU A 337 4.73 1.43 29.06
C GLU A 337 3.21 1.41 28.93
N LEU A 338 2.52 2.19 29.77
CA LEU A 338 1.07 2.33 29.71
C LEU A 338 0.65 3.15 28.49
N ALA A 339 1.41 4.19 28.13
CA ALA A 339 1.17 4.97 26.91
C ALA A 339 1.33 4.11 25.65
N TYR A 340 2.33 3.23 25.60
CA TYR A 340 2.49 2.26 24.51
C TYR A 340 1.32 1.27 24.46
N LYS A 341 0.90 0.73 25.62
CA LYS A 341 -0.26 -0.17 25.70
C LYS A 341 -1.56 0.51 25.26
N ASN A 342 -1.82 1.73 25.72
CA ASN A 342 -3.02 2.50 25.37
C ASN A 342 -2.99 3.05 23.94
N THR A 343 -1.90 2.89 23.19
CA THR A 343 -1.80 3.25 21.78
C THR A 343 -1.67 2.01 20.90
N VAL A 344 -0.44 1.49 20.78
CA VAL A 344 -0.10 0.41 19.85
C VAL A 344 -0.84 -0.88 20.19
N GLU A 345 -0.73 -1.36 21.44
CA GLU A 345 -1.38 -2.62 21.82
C GLU A 345 -2.91 -2.51 21.74
N SER A 346 -3.47 -1.35 22.11
CA SER A 346 -4.89 -1.07 21.99
C SER A 346 -5.39 -1.18 20.55
N ILE A 347 -4.72 -0.49 19.62
CA ILE A 347 -5.08 -0.47 18.20
C ILE A 347 -4.91 -1.85 17.58
N THR A 348 -3.74 -2.47 17.75
CA THR A 348 -3.41 -3.70 17.02
C THR A 348 -3.95 -4.97 17.67
N GLY A 349 -4.39 -4.90 18.93
CA GLY A 349 -5.00 -5.99 19.65
C GLY A 349 -6.52 -5.88 19.66
N ILE A 350 -7.10 -5.39 20.75
CA ILE A 350 -8.54 -5.44 21.01
C ILE A 350 -9.38 -4.63 20.00
N ILE A 351 -8.91 -3.46 19.55
CA ILE A 351 -9.62 -2.65 18.56
C ILE A 351 -9.65 -3.38 17.23
N SER A 352 -8.49 -3.82 16.71
CA SER A 352 -8.41 -4.59 15.45
C SER A 352 -9.26 -5.85 15.50
N ARG A 353 -9.17 -6.64 16.58
CA ARG A 353 -9.96 -7.87 16.73
C ARG A 353 -11.47 -7.61 16.72
N THR A 354 -11.90 -6.54 17.39
CA THR A 354 -13.32 -6.19 17.47
C THR A 354 -13.83 -5.70 16.11
N ILE A 355 -13.07 -4.86 15.40
CA ILE A 355 -13.42 -4.40 14.05
C ILE A 355 -13.48 -5.58 13.07
N SER A 356 -12.46 -6.44 13.08
CA SER A 356 -12.38 -7.64 12.22
C SER A 356 -13.62 -8.53 12.30
N THR A 357 -14.15 -8.73 13.52
CA THR A 357 -15.22 -9.71 13.77
C THR A 357 -16.62 -9.10 13.91
N LYS A 358 -16.72 -7.83 14.31
CA LYS A 358 -17.99 -7.18 14.68
C LYS A 358 -18.13 -5.73 14.18
N GLY A 359 -17.13 -5.19 13.47
CA GLY A 359 -17.15 -3.83 12.93
C GLY A 359 -16.89 -2.71 13.96
N MET A 360 -16.83 -1.48 13.45
CA MET A 360 -16.47 -0.29 14.24
C MET A 360 -17.52 0.08 15.30
N LEU A 361 -18.81 -0.11 15.00
CA LEU A 361 -19.88 0.15 15.97
C LEU A 361 -19.76 -0.72 17.22
N ALA A 362 -19.26 -1.96 17.09
CA ALA A 362 -19.05 -2.82 18.25
C ALA A 362 -17.96 -2.29 19.19
N VAL A 363 -16.95 -1.58 18.67
CA VAL A 363 -15.95 -0.88 19.50
C VAL A 363 -16.63 0.26 20.26
N TYR A 364 -17.40 1.10 19.58
CA TYR A 364 -18.11 2.19 20.25
C TYR A 364 -19.12 1.69 21.30
N ASN A 365 -19.85 0.63 20.98
CA ASN A 365 -20.91 0.09 21.83
C ASN A 365 -20.40 -0.69 23.04
N SER A 366 -19.13 -1.09 23.08
CA SER A 366 -18.55 -1.77 24.26
C SER A 366 -18.18 -0.81 25.39
N PHE A 367 -18.14 0.50 25.11
CA PHE A 367 -17.83 1.54 26.09
C PHE A 367 -19.00 1.89 27.01
N SER A 368 -18.68 2.21 28.26
CA SER A 368 -19.59 2.86 29.21
C SER A 368 -19.98 4.28 28.73
N PRO A 369 -21.02 4.90 29.30
CA PRO A 369 -21.46 6.23 28.88
C PRO A 369 -20.38 7.33 28.95
N ASP A 370 -19.48 7.27 29.94
CA ASP A 370 -18.41 8.27 30.07
C ASP A 370 -17.25 8.00 29.10
N GLU A 371 -16.95 6.73 28.85
CA GLU A 371 -15.97 6.32 27.82
C GLU A 371 -16.48 6.67 26.41
N LYS A 372 -17.79 6.56 26.15
CA LYS A 372 -18.39 7.00 24.87
C LYS A 372 -18.18 8.50 24.64
N LYS A 373 -18.34 9.34 25.66
CA LYS A 373 -18.06 10.79 25.56
C LYS A 373 -16.59 11.04 25.23
N GLU A 374 -15.67 10.25 25.79
CA GLU A 374 -14.25 10.36 25.48
C GLU A 374 -13.94 9.94 24.04
N PHE A 375 -14.53 8.84 23.57
CA PHE A 375 -14.47 8.44 22.17
C PHE A 375 -15.00 9.53 21.25
N GLU A 376 -16.19 10.07 21.51
CA GLU A 376 -16.85 11.10 20.69
C GLU A 376 -16.03 12.38 20.62
N ARG A 377 -15.44 12.80 21.74
CA ARG A 377 -14.54 13.96 21.79
C ARG A 377 -13.32 13.75 20.90
N ALA A 378 -12.67 12.59 21.00
CA ALA A 378 -11.51 12.27 20.18
C ALA A 378 -11.88 12.13 18.70
N TYR A 379 -12.98 11.43 18.40
CA TYR A 379 -13.48 11.21 17.04
C TYR A 379 -13.83 12.54 16.36
N SER A 380 -14.61 13.38 17.04
CA SER A 380 -15.03 14.69 16.55
C SER A 380 -13.88 15.63 16.25
N ALA A 381 -12.84 15.63 17.09
CA ALA A 381 -11.69 16.50 16.89
C ALA A 381 -10.72 15.98 15.82
N SER A 382 -10.66 14.67 15.59
CA SER A 382 -9.66 14.05 14.71
C SER A 382 -10.13 13.83 13.29
N TYR A 383 -11.44 13.68 13.05
CA TYR A 383 -11.98 13.29 11.73
C TYR A 383 -11.54 14.23 10.59
N TYR A 384 -11.76 15.55 10.74
CA TYR A 384 -11.40 16.50 9.68
C TYR A 384 -9.89 16.72 9.52
N PRO A 385 -9.08 16.84 10.60
CA PRO A 385 -7.62 16.82 10.48
C PRO A 385 -7.09 15.58 9.76
N CYS A 386 -7.62 14.39 10.06
CA CYS A 386 -7.26 13.18 9.33
C CYS A 386 -7.69 13.25 7.86
N MET A 387 -8.93 13.71 7.60
CA MET A 387 -9.47 13.87 6.25
C MET A 387 -8.65 14.82 5.40
N ASP A 388 -8.11 15.91 5.97
CA ASP A 388 -7.27 16.89 5.26
C ASP A 388 -6.04 16.21 4.63
N ILE A 389 -5.23 15.52 5.44
CA ILE A 389 -4.03 14.83 4.94
C ILE A 389 -4.38 13.66 4.01
N LEU A 390 -5.45 12.93 4.31
CA LEU A 390 -5.94 11.89 3.40
C LEU A 390 -6.35 12.47 2.05
N TYR A 391 -7.03 13.62 2.06
CA TYR A 391 -7.51 14.24 0.84
C TYR A 391 -6.34 14.72 -0.03
N GLU A 392 -5.37 15.41 0.57
CA GLU A 392 -4.10 15.79 -0.08
C GLU A 392 -3.41 14.57 -0.69
N CYS A 393 -3.23 13.52 0.10
CA CYS A 393 -2.55 12.29 -0.31
C CYS A 393 -3.23 11.65 -1.53
N TYR A 394 -4.56 11.51 -1.51
CA TYR A 394 -5.30 10.92 -2.62
C TYR A 394 -5.10 11.72 -3.92
N GLU A 395 -5.15 13.06 -3.86
CA GLU A 395 -4.97 13.90 -5.06
C GLU A 395 -3.54 13.88 -5.58
N ASP A 396 -2.54 13.77 -4.71
CA ASP A 396 -1.14 13.55 -5.09
C ASP A 396 -0.93 12.21 -5.81
N VAL A 397 -1.63 11.17 -5.38
CA VAL A 397 -1.62 9.86 -6.05
C VAL A 397 -2.33 9.94 -7.40
N ALA A 398 -3.57 10.43 -7.43
CA ALA A 398 -4.39 10.48 -8.63
C ALA A 398 -3.80 11.39 -9.73
N SER A 399 -3.04 12.43 -9.34
CA SER A 399 -2.33 13.32 -10.27
C SER A 399 -1.03 12.72 -10.83
N GLY A 400 -0.55 11.60 -10.29
CA GLY A 400 0.73 10.98 -10.63
C GLY A 400 1.94 11.60 -9.93
N SER A 401 1.75 12.62 -9.09
CA SER A 401 2.82 13.27 -8.31
C SER A 401 3.49 12.29 -7.34
N GLU A 402 2.69 11.45 -6.68
CA GLU A 402 3.19 10.47 -5.73
C GLU A 402 3.94 9.32 -6.44
N ILE A 403 3.41 8.84 -7.57
CA ILE A 403 4.06 7.83 -8.42
C ILE A 403 5.42 8.34 -8.88
N ARG A 404 5.49 9.57 -9.40
CA ARG A 404 6.74 10.21 -9.82
C ARG A 404 7.74 10.30 -8.66
N SER A 405 7.26 10.66 -7.47
CA SER A 405 8.08 10.76 -6.27
C SER A 405 8.69 9.41 -5.88
N VAL A 406 7.92 8.32 -5.96
CA VAL A 406 8.39 6.95 -5.69
C VAL A 406 9.45 6.52 -6.71
N VAL A 407 9.24 6.78 -8.01
CA VAL A 407 10.24 6.47 -9.05
C VAL A 407 11.57 7.17 -8.75
N LEU A 408 11.53 8.48 -8.48
CA LEU A 408 12.73 9.26 -8.18
C LEU A 408 13.39 8.83 -6.85
N ALA A 409 12.61 8.41 -5.85
CA ALA A 409 13.13 7.86 -4.61
C ALA A 409 13.90 6.55 -4.84
N GLY A 410 13.35 5.63 -5.65
CA GLY A 410 14.04 4.38 -6.02
C GLY A 410 15.40 4.64 -6.69
N ARG A 411 15.48 5.66 -7.55
CA ARG A 411 16.73 6.08 -8.19
C ARG A 411 17.75 6.69 -7.20
N ARG A 412 17.30 7.29 -6.09
CA ARG A 412 18.18 7.84 -5.03
C ARG A 412 18.75 6.78 -4.09
N PHE A 413 18.35 5.51 -4.22
CA PHE A 413 18.99 4.41 -3.49
C PHE A 413 20.40 4.08 -3.99
N TYR A 414 20.82 4.71 -5.08
CA TYR A 414 22.13 4.54 -5.69
C TYR A 414 22.81 5.91 -5.85
N GLU A 415 24.14 5.92 -5.87
CA GLU A 415 24.91 7.13 -6.13
C GLU A 415 24.66 7.60 -7.56
N LYS A 416 24.38 8.90 -7.72
CA LYS A 416 24.22 9.56 -9.01
C LYS A 416 24.43 11.06 -8.86
N GLU A 417 24.78 11.75 -9.95
CA GLU A 417 24.94 13.22 -9.96
C GLU A 417 25.97 13.73 -8.92
N GLY A 418 26.95 12.90 -8.52
CA GLY A 418 27.94 13.23 -7.49
C GLY A 418 27.39 13.25 -6.06
N LEU A 419 26.15 12.76 -5.85
CA LEU A 419 25.50 12.65 -4.55
C LEU A 419 25.53 11.20 -4.02
N PRO A 420 25.58 11.01 -2.69
CA PRO A 420 25.60 9.69 -2.09
C PRO A 420 24.26 8.95 -2.28
N ALA A 421 24.29 7.64 -2.08
CA ALA A 421 23.09 6.81 -2.02
C ALA A 421 22.33 7.03 -0.70
N PHE A 422 21.00 7.06 -0.77
CA PHE A 422 20.11 7.21 0.39
C PHE A 422 19.11 6.04 0.51
N PRO A 423 19.57 4.82 0.87
CA PRO A 423 18.65 3.74 1.20
C PRO A 423 17.79 4.11 2.42
N MET A 424 16.60 3.52 2.52
CA MET A 424 15.69 3.78 3.65
C MET A 424 16.33 3.38 4.99
N GLY A 425 16.22 4.27 5.98
CA GLY A 425 16.64 4.01 7.36
C GLY A 425 15.57 3.29 8.20
N ASN A 426 15.96 2.93 9.43
CA ASN A 426 15.09 2.29 10.43
C ASN A 426 14.13 3.31 11.06
N ILE A 427 12.90 2.88 11.34
CA ILE A 427 11.83 3.72 11.93
C ILE A 427 11.44 3.31 13.35
N ASP A 428 12.01 2.23 13.88
CA ASP A 428 11.65 1.61 15.16
C ASP A 428 12.74 1.74 16.23
N GLN A 429 13.69 2.65 16.05
CA GLN A 429 14.80 2.87 17.01
C GLN A 429 14.55 4.05 17.96
N THR A 430 13.42 4.75 17.81
CA THR A 430 13.05 5.90 18.65
C THR A 430 12.43 5.45 19.98
N ARG A 431 12.22 6.42 20.88
CA ARG A 431 11.78 6.25 22.28
C ARG A 431 10.65 5.23 22.44
N MET A 432 9.52 5.43 21.76
CA MET A 432 8.33 4.60 21.97
C MET A 432 8.53 3.15 21.52
N TRP A 433 9.34 2.92 20.48
CA TRP A 433 9.57 1.58 19.95
C TRP A 433 10.50 0.76 20.86
N LYS A 434 11.46 1.42 21.52
CA LYS A 434 12.25 0.82 22.60
C LYS A 434 11.44 0.51 23.86
N VAL A 435 10.43 1.33 24.16
CA VAL A 435 9.42 0.99 25.17
C VAL A 435 8.63 -0.24 24.75
N GLY A 436 8.20 -0.29 23.48
CA GLY A 436 7.48 -1.43 22.91
C GLY A 436 8.23 -2.75 23.00
N GLU A 437 9.56 -2.76 22.80
CA GLU A 437 10.40 -3.94 23.02
C GLU A 437 10.26 -4.46 24.46
N ARG A 438 10.33 -3.59 25.48
CA ARG A 438 10.17 -3.98 26.90
C ARG A 438 8.75 -4.44 27.23
N VAL A 439 7.74 -3.75 26.70
CA VAL A 439 6.34 -4.14 26.85
C VAL A 439 6.11 -5.55 26.30
N ARG A 440 6.63 -5.85 25.11
CA ARG A 440 6.46 -7.18 24.49
C ARG A 440 7.24 -8.29 25.19
N GLN A 441 8.42 -8.00 25.75
CA GLN A 441 9.20 -8.98 26.52
C GLN A 441 8.46 -9.51 27.75
N SER A 442 7.58 -8.70 28.35
CA SER A 442 6.77 -9.06 29.52
C SER A 442 5.31 -9.39 29.19
N ARG A 443 4.94 -9.35 27.90
CA ARG A 443 3.56 -9.55 27.45
C ARG A 443 3.19 -11.04 27.45
N PRO A 444 2.08 -11.44 28.11
CA PRO A 444 1.56 -12.79 28.01
C PRO A 444 1.16 -13.16 26.57
N ALA A 445 1.28 -14.45 26.21
CA ALA A 445 0.78 -14.93 24.93
C ALA A 445 -0.75 -14.72 24.84
N GLY A 446 -1.22 -14.17 23.71
CA GLY A 446 -2.65 -13.90 23.47
C GLY A 446 -3.20 -12.64 24.14
N ASP A 447 -2.35 -11.80 24.73
CA ASP A 447 -2.75 -10.47 25.24
C ASP A 447 -3.25 -9.58 24.10
N LEU A 448 -4.42 -8.96 24.28
CA LEU A 448 -5.05 -8.05 23.30
C LEU A 448 -4.81 -6.57 23.64
N GLY A 449 -4.13 -6.27 24.74
CA GLY A 449 -3.97 -4.92 25.24
C GLY A 449 -5.28 -4.30 25.77
N PRO A 450 -5.19 -3.09 26.32
CA PRO A 450 -6.34 -2.37 26.86
C PRO A 450 -7.20 -1.78 25.73
N LEU A 451 -8.49 -1.61 25.95
CA LEU A 451 -9.36 -0.83 25.07
C LEU A 451 -9.42 0.62 25.58
N TYR A 452 -8.66 1.53 24.96
CA TYR A 452 -8.58 2.92 25.44
C TYR A 452 -9.51 3.84 24.60
N PRO A 453 -10.55 4.45 25.21
CA PRO A 453 -11.61 5.14 24.45
C PRO A 453 -11.11 6.28 23.58
N PHE A 454 -10.17 7.09 24.09
CA PHE A 454 -9.59 8.20 23.34
C PHE A 454 -8.85 7.72 22.09
N THR A 455 -7.99 6.70 22.24
CA THR A 455 -7.26 6.09 21.11
C THR A 455 -8.22 5.50 20.09
N ALA A 456 -9.27 4.79 20.56
CA ALA A 456 -10.29 4.24 19.68
C ALA A 456 -11.00 5.35 18.88
N GLY A 457 -11.33 6.47 19.51
CA GLY A 457 -11.96 7.62 18.84
C GLY A 457 -11.09 8.20 17.73
N VAL A 458 -9.78 8.39 17.96
CA VAL A 458 -8.85 8.89 16.94
C VAL A 458 -8.69 7.89 15.78
N TYR A 459 -8.48 6.61 16.10
CA TYR A 459 -8.25 5.56 15.09
C TYR A 459 -9.48 5.33 14.21
N VAL A 460 -10.67 5.26 14.81
CA VAL A 460 -11.93 5.07 14.08
C VAL A 460 -12.29 6.33 13.27
N ALA A 461 -11.95 7.54 13.75
CA ALA A 461 -12.11 8.76 12.96
C ALA A 461 -11.25 8.77 11.70
N LEU A 462 -9.99 8.34 11.80
CA LEU A 462 -9.13 8.19 10.62
C LEU A 462 -9.70 7.16 9.64
N MET A 463 -10.14 6.00 10.14
CA MET A 463 -10.73 4.93 9.30
C MET A 463 -11.95 5.43 8.55
N MET A 464 -12.87 6.13 9.23
CA MET A 464 -14.07 6.70 8.62
C MET A 464 -13.77 7.87 7.69
N ALA A 465 -12.76 8.70 7.98
CA ALA A 465 -12.31 9.75 7.06
C ALA A 465 -11.74 9.15 5.76
N GLN A 466 -10.99 8.04 5.85
CA GLN A 466 -10.47 7.35 4.67
C GLN A 466 -11.60 6.76 3.82
N ILE A 467 -12.56 6.09 4.46
CA ILE A 467 -13.76 5.55 3.81
C ILE A 467 -14.48 6.64 3.03
N GLU A 468 -14.70 7.81 3.63
CA GLU A 468 -15.41 8.90 3.00
C GLU A 468 -14.65 9.50 1.81
N ILE A 469 -13.31 9.64 1.89
CA ILE A 469 -12.49 10.08 0.76
C ILE A 469 -12.64 9.11 -0.42
N LEU A 470 -12.46 7.81 -0.21
CA LEU A 470 -12.57 6.83 -1.28
C LEU A 470 -13.99 6.76 -1.86
N ARG A 471 -15.02 6.85 -1.01
CA ARG A 471 -16.43 6.93 -1.43
C ARG A 471 -16.66 8.14 -2.34
N LYS A 472 -16.18 9.33 -1.95
CA LYS A 472 -16.33 10.56 -2.75
C LYS A 472 -15.51 10.54 -4.03
N LYS A 473 -14.42 9.76 -4.07
CA LYS A 473 -13.57 9.56 -5.24
C LYS A 473 -14.07 8.43 -6.16
N GLY A 474 -15.14 7.72 -5.77
CA GLY A 474 -15.90 6.82 -6.62
C GLY A 474 -15.45 5.34 -6.60
N HIS A 475 -14.72 4.91 -5.58
CA HIS A 475 -14.29 3.52 -5.41
C HIS A 475 -15.44 2.60 -4.98
N SER A 476 -15.41 1.32 -5.36
CA SER A 476 -16.45 0.37 -4.94
C SER A 476 -16.38 0.10 -3.42
N TYR A 477 -17.46 -0.39 -2.82
CA TYR A 477 -17.45 -0.72 -1.38
C TYR A 477 -16.50 -1.86 -1.07
N SER A 478 -16.37 -2.87 -1.95
CA SER A 478 -15.38 -3.94 -1.74
C SER A 478 -13.96 -3.37 -1.68
N GLU A 479 -13.63 -2.43 -2.57
CA GLU A 479 -12.32 -1.79 -2.58
C GLU A 479 -12.12 -0.92 -1.32
N ILE A 480 -13.09 -0.07 -0.99
CA ILE A 480 -13.06 0.79 0.19
C ILE A 480 -12.85 -0.02 1.49
N ILE A 481 -13.62 -1.09 1.67
CA ILE A 481 -13.61 -1.88 2.89
C ILE A 481 -12.30 -2.67 3.01
N ASN A 482 -11.78 -3.24 1.91
CA ASN A 482 -10.50 -3.94 1.97
C ASN A 482 -9.34 -2.97 2.27
N GLU A 483 -9.30 -1.82 1.58
CA GLU A 483 -8.20 -0.83 1.69
C GLU A 483 -8.24 0.04 2.95
N SER A 484 -9.37 0.04 3.68
CA SER A 484 -9.54 0.90 4.86
C SER A 484 -9.81 0.13 6.15
N VAL A 485 -10.27 -1.12 6.06
CA VAL A 485 -10.72 -1.89 7.21
C VAL A 485 -10.02 -3.26 7.25
N ILE A 486 -10.34 -4.14 6.30
CA ILE A 486 -9.96 -5.57 6.37
C ILE A 486 -8.45 -5.73 6.33
N GLU A 487 -7.75 -5.11 5.36
CA GLU A 487 -6.30 -5.26 5.25
C GLU A 487 -5.59 -4.75 6.52
N SER A 488 -6.05 -3.63 7.08
CA SER A 488 -5.52 -3.08 8.33
C SER A 488 -5.63 -4.09 9.47
N VAL A 489 -6.82 -4.62 9.73
CA VAL A 489 -7.09 -5.42 10.95
C VAL A 489 -6.74 -6.91 10.80
N ASP A 490 -6.82 -7.46 9.59
CA ASP A 490 -6.62 -8.90 9.34
C ASP A 490 -5.26 -9.24 8.73
N SER A 491 -4.55 -8.27 8.13
CA SER A 491 -3.21 -8.50 7.55
C SER A 491 -2.13 -7.71 8.28
N LEU A 492 -2.25 -6.39 8.41
CA LEU A 492 -1.12 -5.52 8.76
C LEU A 492 -0.91 -5.36 10.27
N ASN A 493 -1.95 -4.96 11.00
CA ASN A 493 -1.89 -4.72 12.45
C ASN A 493 -1.34 -5.91 13.26
N PRO A 494 -1.64 -7.19 12.92
CA PRO A 494 -1.03 -8.34 13.58
C PRO A 494 0.51 -8.32 13.57
N PHE A 495 1.16 -7.80 12.52
CA PHE A 495 2.62 -7.67 12.47
C PHE A 495 3.13 -6.55 13.38
N MET A 496 2.42 -5.42 13.45
CA MET A 496 2.78 -4.35 14.39
C MET A 496 2.57 -4.80 15.84
N HIS A 497 1.52 -5.59 16.11
CA HIS A 497 1.33 -6.21 17.42
C HIS A 497 2.45 -7.18 17.76
N ALA A 498 2.90 -7.98 16.80
CA ALA A 498 3.95 -8.98 17.01
C ALA A 498 5.29 -8.32 17.36
N ARG A 499 5.74 -7.29 16.60
CA ARG A 499 7.11 -6.76 16.70
C ARG A 499 7.27 -5.25 16.47
N GLY A 500 6.19 -4.47 16.53
CA GLY A 500 6.23 -3.02 16.36
C GLY A 500 6.22 -2.59 14.89
N VAL A 501 6.22 -1.27 14.66
CA VAL A 501 5.89 -0.66 13.35
C VAL A 501 6.78 -1.13 12.20
N SER A 502 8.10 -1.29 12.42
CA SER A 502 9.02 -1.74 11.37
C SER A 502 8.64 -3.13 10.86
N PHE A 503 8.19 -4.04 11.73
CA PHE A 503 7.79 -5.38 11.33
C PHE A 503 6.53 -5.40 10.45
N MET A 504 5.68 -4.38 10.57
CA MET A 504 4.54 -4.19 9.68
C MET A 504 4.97 -3.46 8.38
N VAL A 505 5.57 -2.28 8.51
CA VAL A 505 5.91 -1.39 7.39
C VAL A 505 6.97 -2.02 6.48
N ASP A 506 8.07 -2.51 7.05
CA ASP A 506 9.21 -2.95 6.24
C ASP A 506 9.01 -4.33 5.60
N ASN A 507 7.98 -5.09 6.01
CA ASN A 507 7.51 -6.29 5.29
C ASN A 507 6.69 -5.98 4.02
N CYS A 508 6.18 -4.76 3.88
CA CYS A 508 5.41 -4.32 2.71
C CYS A 508 6.30 -4.00 1.49
N SER A 509 5.70 -3.47 0.42
CA SER A 509 6.39 -3.09 -0.82
C SER A 509 7.37 -1.92 -0.60
N THR A 510 8.22 -1.63 -1.58
CA THR A 510 9.09 -0.43 -1.48
C THR A 510 8.27 0.86 -1.54
N THR A 511 7.21 0.88 -2.33
CA THR A 511 6.26 1.99 -2.47
C THR A 511 5.55 2.26 -1.13
N ALA A 512 5.07 1.21 -0.46
CA ALA A 512 4.50 1.25 0.89
C ALA A 512 5.45 1.84 1.92
N ARG A 513 6.68 1.33 1.94
CA ARG A 513 7.71 1.74 2.90
C ARG A 513 8.10 3.21 2.74
N LEU A 514 8.19 3.68 1.49
CA LEU A 514 8.44 5.09 1.17
C LEU A 514 7.23 5.97 1.55
N GLY A 515 6.01 5.51 1.21
CA GLY A 515 4.76 6.18 1.51
C GLY A 515 4.57 6.38 3.01
N SER A 516 4.67 5.31 3.81
CA SER A 516 4.59 5.38 5.27
C SER A 516 5.58 6.38 5.84
N ARG A 517 6.85 6.37 5.40
CA ARG A 517 7.90 7.31 5.87
C ARG A 517 7.64 8.76 5.47
N LYS A 518 7.04 9.01 4.30
CA LYS A 518 6.69 10.36 3.83
C LYS A 518 5.47 10.92 4.58
N TRP A 519 4.46 10.09 4.82
CA TRP A 519 3.13 10.55 5.24
C TRP A 519 2.85 10.38 6.73
N ALA A 520 3.47 9.43 7.45
CA ALA A 520 3.30 9.28 8.90
C ALA A 520 3.58 10.58 9.69
N PRO A 521 4.66 11.34 9.40
CA PRO A 521 4.89 12.61 10.07
C PRO A 521 3.78 13.65 9.86
N ARG A 522 3.08 13.60 8.71
CA ARG A 522 1.99 14.55 8.39
C ARG A 522 0.79 14.32 9.30
N PHE A 523 0.44 13.05 9.55
CA PHE A 523 -0.64 12.68 10.47
C PHE A 523 -0.29 12.99 11.93
N ASP A 524 0.95 12.72 12.36
CA ASP A 524 1.42 13.11 13.69
C ASP A 524 1.27 14.62 13.91
N TYR A 525 1.78 15.42 12.95
CA TYR A 525 1.75 16.86 13.06
C TYR A 525 0.33 17.43 13.02
N ILE A 526 -0.54 16.98 12.11
CA ILE A 526 -1.88 17.56 12.01
C ILE A 526 -2.75 17.22 13.23
N LEU A 527 -2.60 16.03 13.79
CA LEU A 527 -3.28 15.67 15.04
C LEU A 527 -2.79 16.54 16.19
N THR A 528 -1.47 16.70 16.32
CA THR A 528 -0.86 17.51 17.37
C THR A 528 -1.23 18.98 17.26
N GLN A 529 -1.26 19.52 16.05
CA GLN A 529 -1.50 20.95 15.80
C GLN A 529 -2.98 21.33 15.84
N GLN A 530 -3.88 20.43 15.46
CA GLN A 530 -5.30 20.74 15.30
C GLN A 530 -6.19 19.91 16.23
N ALA A 531 -6.18 18.58 16.10
CA ALA A 531 -7.10 17.72 16.83
C ALA A 531 -6.89 17.82 18.35
N LEU A 532 -5.64 17.67 18.81
CA LEU A 532 -5.29 17.72 20.22
C LEU A 532 -5.51 19.12 20.81
N VAL A 533 -5.19 20.17 20.06
CA VAL A 533 -5.46 21.57 20.46
C VAL A 533 -6.97 21.83 20.61
N ALA A 534 -7.79 21.33 19.68
CA ALA A 534 -9.24 21.47 19.77
C ALA A 534 -9.80 20.80 21.03
N ILE A 535 -9.26 19.64 21.40
CA ILE A 535 -9.62 18.91 22.61
C ILE A 535 -9.22 19.68 23.86
N ASP A 536 -7.99 20.19 23.91
CA ASP A 536 -7.46 20.93 25.06
C ASP A 536 -8.18 22.27 25.27
N ASN A 537 -8.68 22.87 24.18
CA ASN A 537 -9.53 24.07 24.22
C ASN A 537 -10.99 23.77 24.59
N GLY A 538 -11.36 22.51 24.84
CA GLY A 538 -12.73 22.14 25.20
C GLY A 538 -13.74 22.35 24.08
N SER A 539 -13.33 22.19 22.83
CA SER A 539 -14.21 22.34 21.66
C SER A 539 -15.43 21.43 21.78
N ALA A 540 -16.61 21.94 21.40
CA ALA A 540 -17.84 21.18 21.46
C ALA A 540 -17.80 19.96 20.52
N ILE A 541 -18.40 18.86 20.96
CA ILE A 541 -18.54 17.64 20.15
C ILE A 541 -19.49 17.93 18.98
N ASN A 542 -19.03 17.68 17.76
CA ASN A 542 -19.85 17.79 16.55
C ASN A 542 -20.87 16.64 16.49
N GLN A 543 -22.10 16.93 16.89
CA GLN A 543 -23.18 15.94 16.97
C GLN A 543 -23.60 15.38 15.61
N ASP A 544 -23.50 16.16 14.53
CA ASP A 544 -23.80 15.67 13.18
C ASP A 544 -22.78 14.61 12.77
N LEU A 545 -21.51 14.83 13.08
CA LEU A 545 -20.43 13.92 12.74
C LEU A 545 -20.53 12.61 13.53
N ILE A 546 -20.93 12.65 14.80
CA ILE A 546 -21.23 11.44 15.58
C ILE A 546 -22.48 10.73 15.04
N SER A 547 -23.55 11.48 14.74
CA SER A 547 -24.78 10.89 14.18
C SER A 547 -24.53 10.22 12.82
N ASN A 548 -23.72 10.85 11.97
CA ASN A 548 -23.29 10.30 10.69
C ASN A 548 -22.44 9.05 10.89
N PHE A 549 -21.49 9.06 11.83
CA PHE A 549 -20.74 7.84 12.18
C PHE A 549 -21.66 6.70 12.59
N LEU A 550 -22.62 6.94 13.49
CA LEU A 550 -23.50 5.90 14.01
C LEU A 550 -24.48 5.33 12.96
N SER A 551 -24.82 6.12 11.95
CA SER A 551 -25.76 5.77 10.90
C SER A 551 -25.11 5.46 9.55
N ASP A 552 -23.78 5.48 9.45
CA ASP A 552 -23.08 5.30 8.19
C ASP A 552 -23.36 3.90 7.61
N PRO A 553 -23.78 3.79 6.34
CA PRO A 553 -24.15 2.51 5.74
C PRO A 553 -22.97 1.55 5.58
N VAL A 554 -21.72 2.03 5.70
CA VAL A 554 -20.52 1.18 5.64
C VAL A 554 -20.51 0.11 6.71
N HIS A 555 -21.14 0.33 7.88
CA HIS A 555 -21.17 -0.67 8.95
C HIS A 555 -21.87 -1.95 8.50
N GLY A 556 -23.04 -1.83 7.85
CA GLY A 556 -23.75 -2.97 7.28
C GLY A 556 -22.99 -3.62 6.11
N ALA A 557 -22.30 -2.84 5.30
CA ALA A 557 -21.45 -3.37 4.23
C ALA A 557 -20.25 -4.16 4.77
N ILE A 558 -19.62 -3.70 5.86
CA ILE A 558 -18.54 -4.42 6.56
C ILE A 558 -19.05 -5.75 7.10
N GLU A 559 -20.26 -5.80 7.67
CA GLU A 559 -20.86 -7.05 8.15
C GLU A 559 -21.05 -8.07 7.02
N VAL A 560 -21.46 -7.63 5.82
CA VAL A 560 -21.56 -8.50 4.64
C VAL A 560 -20.17 -9.01 4.22
N CYS A 561 -19.17 -8.12 4.13
CA CYS A 561 -17.81 -8.52 3.78
C CYS A 561 -17.18 -9.46 4.83
N ALA A 562 -17.50 -9.27 6.12
CA ALA A 562 -17.00 -10.12 7.20
C ALA A 562 -17.52 -11.56 7.10
N GLN A 563 -18.63 -11.82 6.40
CA GLN A 563 -19.10 -13.18 6.11
C GLN A 563 -18.29 -13.88 4.99
N LEU A 564 -17.43 -13.13 4.28
CA LEU A 564 -16.55 -13.63 3.23
C LEU A 564 -15.12 -13.88 3.73
N ARG A 565 -14.81 -13.46 4.96
CA ARG A 565 -13.47 -13.60 5.55
C ARG A 565 -13.12 -15.09 5.74
N PRO A 566 -11.83 -15.45 5.71
CA PRO A 566 -11.42 -16.79 6.05
C PRO A 566 -11.78 -17.10 7.52
N THR A 567 -12.09 -18.36 7.82
CA THR A 567 -12.44 -18.79 9.19
C THR A 567 -11.25 -18.82 10.14
N VAL A 568 -10.05 -18.57 9.62
CA VAL A 568 -8.78 -18.65 10.35
C VAL A 568 -8.16 -17.27 10.42
N ASP A 569 -7.86 -16.82 11.64
CA ASP A 569 -7.10 -15.60 11.88
C ASP A 569 -5.60 -15.83 11.61
N ILE A 570 -4.90 -14.80 11.14
CA ILE A 570 -3.47 -14.92 10.87
C ILE A 570 -2.68 -15.14 12.16
N SER A 571 -1.79 -16.13 12.14
CA SER A 571 -0.84 -16.37 13.22
C SER A 571 0.53 -15.78 12.84
N VAL A 572 0.94 -14.71 13.52
CA VAL A 572 2.23 -14.03 13.30
C VAL A 572 3.10 -14.13 14.55
N PRO A 573 3.98 -15.15 14.66
CA PRO A 573 4.93 -15.23 15.76
C PRO A 573 6.08 -14.22 15.59
N ALA A 574 6.77 -13.89 16.68
CA ALA A 574 7.88 -12.94 16.64
C ALA A 574 9.08 -13.48 15.81
N ASP A 575 9.30 -14.79 15.84
CA ASP A 575 10.33 -15.52 15.10
C ASP A 575 9.83 -16.01 13.72
N ALA A 576 8.82 -15.35 13.15
CA ALA A 576 8.28 -15.71 11.84
C ALA A 576 9.38 -15.86 10.77
N ASP A 577 9.40 -17.02 10.12
CA ASP A 577 10.33 -17.39 9.05
C ASP A 577 9.81 -17.00 7.65
N PHE A 578 8.50 -16.78 7.53
CA PHE A 578 7.81 -16.41 6.29
C PHE A 578 7.87 -14.91 5.95
N VAL A 579 8.53 -14.09 6.79
CA VAL A 579 8.78 -12.66 6.54
C VAL A 579 9.98 -12.43 5.63
N ARG A 580 10.21 -11.16 5.24
CA ARG A 580 11.40 -10.79 4.48
C ARG A 580 12.68 -11.30 5.17
N PRO A 581 13.66 -11.84 4.43
CA PRO A 581 14.87 -12.42 5.02
C PRO A 581 15.59 -11.48 5.99
N GLU A 582 15.69 -10.19 5.66
CA GLU A 582 16.32 -9.15 6.47
C GLU A 582 15.59 -8.82 7.79
N LEU A 583 14.34 -9.28 7.96
CA LEU A 583 13.52 -9.05 9.16
C LEU A 583 13.36 -10.31 10.03
N ARG A 584 13.79 -11.47 9.55
CA ARG A 584 13.81 -12.72 10.33
C ARG A 584 14.73 -12.56 11.53
N GLN A 585 14.29 -12.99 12.71
CA GLN A 585 15.13 -13.10 13.89
C GLN A 585 15.21 -14.58 14.24
N SER A 586 16.42 -15.11 14.39
CA SER A 586 16.61 -16.46 14.90
C SER A 586 16.20 -16.52 16.36
N SER A 587 15.36 -17.49 16.72
CA SER A 587 15.10 -17.88 18.11
C SER A 587 16.45 -18.32 18.70
N ASN A 588 17.00 -17.53 19.63
CA ASN A 588 18.19 -17.93 20.39
C ASN A 588 17.84 -19.02 21.40
#